data_AF-A0AAU5XL68-F1
#
_entry.id   AF-A0AAU5XL68-F1
#
_cell.length_a   1.000
_cell.length_b   1.000
_cell.length_c   1.000
_cell.angle_alpha   90.00
_cell.angle_beta   90.00
_cell.angle_gamma   90.00
#
_symmetry.space_group_name_H-M   'P 1'
#
loop_
_entity.id
_entity.type
_entity.pdbx_description
1 polymer ?
#
loop_
_entity_poly.entity_id
_entity_poly.type
_entity_poly.pdbx_seq_one_letter_code
_entity_poly.pdbx_strand_id
1 'polypeptide(L)'
;MSLERLGITQIGTDRTRHLGRAGGRVPGELCGHCGDGVAAVLPDGGVRPCVMSRWMAAGNVREQPLAEILNGERMRELIESIPMAAANPCAPDKTGCKPKGDGGDCQPAEKPACKPKYK
;
A
#
# COMPACT_ATOMS: atom_id res chain seq x y z
N MET A 1 -24.48 -13.16 16.38
CA MET A 1 -23.47 -13.14 17.47
C MET A 1 -22.55 -11.97 17.15
N SER A 2 -22.48 -10.94 18.00
CA SER A 2 -21.71 -9.71 17.71
C SER A 2 -20.22 -9.90 18.04
N LEU A 3 -19.35 -9.13 17.38
CA LEU A 3 -17.90 -9.08 17.65
C LEU A 3 -17.61 -8.73 19.12
N GLU A 4 -18.47 -7.93 19.74
CA GLU A 4 -18.40 -7.55 21.15
C GLU A 4 -18.55 -8.76 22.08
N ARG A 5 -19.41 -9.73 21.73
CA ARG A 5 -19.58 -10.97 22.50
C ARG A 5 -18.37 -11.90 22.42
N LEU A 6 -17.44 -11.64 21.49
CA LEU A 6 -16.13 -12.30 21.39
C LEU A 6 -15.03 -11.51 22.12
N GLY A 7 -15.37 -10.43 22.83
CA GLY A 7 -14.42 -9.61 23.57
C GLY A 7 -13.69 -8.57 22.73
N ILE A 8 -14.09 -8.34 21.48
CA ILE A 8 -13.51 -7.31 20.62
C ILE A 8 -14.12 -5.95 21.01
N THR A 9 -13.34 -5.12 21.68
CA THR A 9 -13.77 -3.81 22.22
C THR A 9 -13.42 -2.64 21.31
N GLN A 10 -12.62 -2.86 20.26
CA GLN A 10 -12.18 -1.84 19.32
C GLN A 10 -12.52 -2.31 17.91
N ILE A 11 -13.50 -1.66 17.29
CA ILE A 11 -13.98 -1.98 15.94
C ILE A 11 -13.83 -0.73 15.10
N GLY A 12 -12.85 -0.75 14.20
CA GLY A 12 -12.72 0.25 13.15
C GLY A 12 -13.63 -0.10 11.97
N THR A 13 -14.30 0.90 11.40
CA THR A 13 -15.01 0.77 10.13
C THR A 13 -14.36 1.70 9.12
N ASP A 14 -14.39 1.30 7.84
CA ASP A 14 -14.01 2.15 6.72
C ASP A 14 -15.13 2.13 5.68
N ARG A 15 -15.20 3.16 4.85
CA ARG A 15 -16.13 3.19 3.72
C ARG A 15 -15.57 2.36 2.56
N THR A 16 -16.46 1.81 1.74
CA THR A 16 -16.05 1.22 0.46
C THR A 16 -15.38 2.29 -0.39
N ARG A 17 -14.20 1.99 -0.91
CA ARG A 17 -13.49 2.85 -1.85
C ARG A 17 -14.04 2.68 -3.26
N HIS A 18 -14.02 3.75 -4.05
CA HIS A 18 -14.52 3.77 -5.43
C HIS A 18 -13.51 3.15 -6.41
N LEU A 19 -13.09 1.92 -6.14
CA LEU A 19 -12.13 1.16 -6.94
C LEU A 19 -12.77 -0.13 -7.48
N GLY A 20 -12.29 -0.60 -8.62
CA GLY A 20 -12.75 -1.85 -9.23
C GLY A 20 -14.25 -1.84 -9.51
N ARG A 21 -14.99 -2.78 -8.91
CA ARG A 21 -16.44 -2.93 -9.14
C ARG A 21 -17.29 -1.85 -8.47
N ALA A 22 -16.76 -1.17 -7.46
CA ALA A 22 -17.45 -0.05 -6.82
C ALA A 22 -17.58 1.16 -7.75
N GLY A 23 -16.91 1.15 -8.91
CA GLY A 23 -17.00 2.19 -9.93
C GLY A 23 -16.29 3.46 -9.50
N GLY A 24 -15.21 3.82 -10.19
CA GLY A 24 -14.50 5.06 -9.93
C GLY A 24 -13.12 5.11 -10.55
N ARG A 25 -12.66 6.33 -10.82
CA ARG A 25 -11.35 6.65 -11.41
C ARG A 25 -10.77 7.88 -10.71
N VAL A 26 -10.80 7.86 -9.39
CA VAL A 26 -10.37 8.98 -8.55
C VAL A 26 -9.03 8.60 -7.92
N PRO A 27 -7.92 9.31 -8.23
CA PRO A 27 -6.61 9.02 -7.63
C PRO A 27 -6.64 8.95 -6.11
N GLY A 28 -7.43 9.82 -5.46
CA GLY A 28 -7.57 9.89 -4.01
C GLY A 28 -8.17 8.68 -3.31
N GLU A 29 -8.70 7.71 -4.06
CA GLU A 29 -9.21 6.45 -3.52
C GLU A 29 -8.14 5.34 -3.52
N LEU A 30 -7.00 5.56 -4.20
CA LEU A 30 -5.90 4.60 -4.24
C LEU A 30 -5.17 4.52 -2.89
N CYS A 31 -4.36 3.48 -2.71
CA CYS A 31 -3.68 3.20 -1.43
C CYS A 31 -2.48 4.13 -1.14
N GLY A 32 -2.10 5.02 -2.06
CA GLY A 32 -0.96 5.93 -1.90
C GLY A 32 0.42 5.33 -2.23
N HIS A 33 0.50 4.05 -2.59
CA HIS A 33 1.75 3.36 -2.98
C HIS A 33 1.76 2.90 -4.45
N CYS A 34 0.76 3.29 -5.24
CA CYS A 34 0.72 2.92 -6.65
C CYS A 34 1.84 3.65 -7.42
N GLY A 35 2.68 2.89 -8.12
CA GLY A 35 3.87 3.39 -8.80
C GLY A 35 5.13 3.49 -7.93
N ASP A 36 5.05 3.17 -6.64
CA ASP A 36 6.20 3.13 -5.72
C ASP A 36 6.89 1.77 -5.79
N GLY A 37 7.98 1.69 -6.57
CA GLY A 37 8.73 0.44 -6.78
C GLY A 37 7.95 -0.67 -7.50
N VAL A 38 6.75 -0.35 -8.03
CA VAL A 38 5.85 -1.30 -8.68
C VAL A 38 5.21 -0.67 -9.90
N ALA A 39 4.95 -1.49 -10.91
CA ALA A 39 4.12 -1.14 -12.06
C ALA A 39 3.36 -2.39 -12.53
N ALA A 40 2.22 -2.20 -13.18
CA ALA A 40 1.45 -3.28 -13.78
C ALA A 40 1.54 -3.20 -15.31
N VAL A 41 1.88 -4.32 -15.95
CA VAL A 41 1.73 -4.52 -17.40
C VAL A 41 0.48 -5.38 -17.62
N LEU A 42 -0.50 -4.84 -18.34
CA LEU A 42 -1.77 -5.51 -18.64
C LEU A 42 -1.63 -6.45 -19.85
N PRO A 43 -2.59 -7.37 -20.10
CA PRO A 43 -2.50 -8.34 -21.20
C PRO A 43 -2.38 -7.73 -22.61
N ASP A 44 -2.85 -6.50 -22.79
CA ASP A 44 -2.72 -5.71 -24.02
C ASP A 44 -1.36 -5.00 -24.15
N GLY A 45 -0.47 -5.15 -23.15
CA GLY A 45 0.82 -4.47 -23.07
C GLY A 45 0.77 -3.11 -22.36
N GLY A 46 -0.42 -2.63 -21.98
CA GLY A 46 -0.57 -1.33 -21.33
C GLY A 46 0.09 -1.28 -19.95
N VAL A 47 0.94 -0.28 -19.71
CA VAL A 47 1.64 -0.07 -18.45
C VAL A 47 0.88 0.94 -17.58
N ARG A 48 0.77 0.65 -16.28
CA ARG A 48 0.04 1.42 -15.26
C ARG A 48 0.85 1.49 -13.95
N PRO A 49 0.64 2.50 -13.08
CA PRO A 49 1.30 2.58 -11.78
C PRO A 49 1.10 1.35 -10.88
N CYS A 50 -0.09 0.75 -10.89
CA CYS A 50 -0.39 -0.50 -10.17
C CYS A 50 -1.61 -1.20 -10.76
N VAL A 51 -1.91 -2.41 -10.30
CA VAL A 51 -3.09 -3.18 -10.77
C VAL A 51 -4.43 -2.55 -10.39
N MET A 52 -4.46 -1.67 -9.38
CA MET A 52 -5.66 -0.95 -8.96
C MET A 52 -5.89 0.35 -9.75
N SER A 53 -4.85 0.85 -10.44
CA SER A 53 -4.89 2.06 -11.26
C SER A 53 -5.00 1.74 -12.75
N ARG A 54 -5.79 0.72 -13.14
CA ARG A 54 -5.87 0.23 -14.53
C ARG A 54 -6.26 1.30 -15.56
N TRP A 55 -6.92 2.36 -15.10
CA TRP A 55 -7.37 3.48 -15.91
C TRP A 55 -6.29 4.56 -16.10
N MET A 56 -5.18 4.52 -15.36
CA MET A 56 -4.09 5.51 -15.38
C MET A 56 -2.98 5.09 -16.34
N ALA A 57 -3.14 5.41 -17.64
CA ALA A 57 -2.25 4.94 -18.68
C ALA A 57 -0.89 5.63 -18.72
N ALA A 58 0.19 4.86 -18.47
CA ALA A 58 1.57 5.33 -18.53
C ALA A 58 2.21 5.12 -19.91
N GLY A 59 1.88 4.02 -20.61
CA GLY A 59 2.41 3.69 -21.93
C GLY A 59 2.00 2.27 -22.37
N ASN A 60 2.65 1.74 -23.42
CA ASN A 60 2.48 0.36 -23.88
C ASN A 60 3.83 -0.25 -24.28
N VAL A 61 4.19 -1.41 -23.73
CA VAL A 61 5.47 -2.09 -24.00
C VAL A 61 5.60 -2.61 -25.44
N ARG A 62 4.50 -2.67 -26.18
CA ARG A 62 4.50 -3.02 -27.61
C ARG A 62 4.95 -1.85 -28.50
N GLU A 63 4.95 -0.64 -27.97
CA GLU A 63 5.26 0.60 -28.70
C GLU A 63 6.57 1.24 -28.21
N GLN A 64 6.89 1.10 -26.93
CA GLN A 64 8.05 1.73 -26.30
C GLN A 64 8.77 0.74 -25.36
N PRO A 65 10.11 0.84 -25.21
CA PRO A 65 10.83 0.05 -24.21
C PRO A 65 10.28 0.28 -22.81
N LEU A 66 10.12 -0.79 -22.02
CA LEU A 66 9.56 -0.70 -20.66
C LEU A 66 10.33 0.30 -19.79
N ALA A 67 11.66 0.33 -19.90
CA ALA A 67 12.50 1.28 -19.16
C ALA A 67 12.16 2.74 -19.47
N GLU A 68 11.84 3.08 -20.72
CA GLU A 68 11.44 4.44 -21.10
C GLU A 68 10.07 4.80 -20.51
N ILE A 69 9.14 3.85 -20.50
CA ILE A 69 7.81 4.06 -19.91
C ILE A 69 7.91 4.27 -18.39
N LEU A 70 8.71 3.45 -17.70
CA LEU A 70 8.86 3.51 -16.24
C LEU A 70 9.58 4.79 -15.78
N ASN A 71 10.58 5.25 -16.54
CA ASN A 71 11.33 6.47 -16.22
C ASN A 71 10.77 7.72 -16.92
N GLY A 72 9.69 7.59 -17.67
CA GLY A 72 9.10 8.65 -18.46
C GLY A 72 8.28 9.63 -17.60
N GLU A 73 8.15 10.85 -18.11
CA GLU A 73 7.37 11.93 -17.48
C GLU A 73 5.93 11.50 -17.20
N ARG A 74 5.32 10.75 -18.13
CA ARG A 74 3.94 10.30 -17.98
C ARG A 74 3.73 9.40 -16.75
N MET A 75 4.66 8.50 -16.44
CA MET A 75 4.56 7.67 -15.24
C MET A 75 4.66 8.53 -13.99
N ARG A 76 5.58 9.50 -14.00
CA ARG A 76 5.80 10.41 -12.87
C ARG A 76 4.57 11.28 -12.58
N GLU A 77 3.97 11.89 -13.60
CA GLU A 77 2.75 12.69 -13.45
C GLU A 77 1.60 11.88 -12.82
N LEU A 78 1.44 10.63 -13.25
CA LEU A 78 0.42 9.74 -12.72
C LEU A 78 0.66 9.45 -11.25
N ILE A 79 1.90 9.19 -10.85
CA ILE A 79 2.27 8.95 -9.45
C ILE A 79 2.04 10.21 -8.61
N GLU A 80 2.45 11.37 -9.09
CA GLU A 80 2.27 12.66 -8.40
C GLU A 80 0.78 13.02 -8.21
N SER A 81 -0.11 12.56 -9.09
CA SER A 81 -1.56 12.76 -8.93
C SER A 81 -2.20 11.90 -7.83
N ILE A 82 -1.49 10.90 -7.30
CA ILE A 82 -1.98 9.99 -6.27
C ILE A 82 -1.57 10.56 -4.91
N PRO A 83 -2.52 10.94 -4.04
CA PRO A 83 -2.16 11.40 -2.71
C PRO A 83 -1.48 10.26 -1.96
N MET A 84 -0.27 10.53 -1.49
CA MET A 84 0.47 9.61 -0.64
C MET A 84 -0.37 9.26 0.59
N ALA A 85 -0.31 7.99 1.01
CA ALA A 85 -0.81 7.62 2.32
C ALA A 85 -0.13 8.53 3.33
N ALA A 86 -0.92 9.15 4.22
CA ALA A 86 -0.38 9.97 5.30
C ALA A 86 0.77 9.20 5.95
N ALA A 87 1.92 9.89 6.10
CA ALA A 87 3.15 9.30 6.60
C ALA A 87 2.84 8.37 7.77
N ASN A 88 3.28 7.11 7.61
CA ASN A 88 3.22 5.98 8.52
C ASN A 88 2.42 6.26 9.83
N PRO A 89 1.28 5.60 10.10
CA PRO A 89 0.68 5.68 11.44
C PRO A 89 1.66 5.22 12.53
N CYS A 90 2.71 4.48 12.14
CA CYS A 90 3.88 4.11 12.93
C CYS A 90 5.06 5.09 12.76
N ALA A 91 4.80 6.38 12.51
CA ALA A 91 5.81 7.41 12.64
C ALA A 91 6.36 7.32 14.07
N PRO A 92 7.70 7.32 14.23
CA PRO A 92 8.37 6.98 15.50
C PRO A 92 8.02 7.93 16.67
N ASP A 93 7.22 8.97 16.44
CA ASP A 93 6.87 9.99 17.40
C ASP A 93 5.43 9.94 17.93
N LYS A 94 4.49 9.16 17.36
CA LYS A 94 3.05 9.33 17.72
C LYS A 94 2.24 8.08 18.06
N THR A 95 2.68 6.89 17.71
CA THR A 95 2.11 5.66 18.25
C THR A 95 3.27 4.75 18.62
N GLY A 96 3.22 4.05 19.74
CA GLY A 96 4.30 3.18 20.24
C GLY A 96 4.64 1.98 19.35
N CYS A 97 4.33 2.04 18.05
CA CYS A 97 4.75 1.08 17.05
C CYS A 97 6.17 1.43 16.61
N LYS A 98 7.16 0.74 17.20
CA LYS A 98 8.54 0.83 16.71
C LYS A 98 8.58 0.30 15.27
N PRO A 99 9.17 1.04 14.31
CA PRO A 99 9.34 0.52 12.96
C PRO A 99 10.16 -0.77 13.01
N LYS A 100 9.79 -1.78 12.21
CA LYS A 100 10.52 -3.06 12.08
C LYS A 100 11.94 -2.83 11.55
N GLY A 101 12.87 -2.44 12.41
CA GLY A 101 14.30 -2.37 12.09
C GLY A 101 14.96 -3.73 12.28
N ASP A 102 14.58 -4.42 13.36
CA ASP A 102 14.95 -5.80 13.62
C ASP A 102 13.74 -6.63 14.11
N GLY A 103 13.90 -7.95 14.17
CA GLY A 103 12.85 -8.84 14.70
C GLY A 103 12.60 -8.71 16.20
N GLY A 104 13.42 -7.93 16.92
CA GLY A 104 13.35 -7.69 18.37
C GLY A 104 12.36 -6.59 18.75
N ASP A 105 12.02 -5.71 17.82
CA ASP A 105 11.13 -4.56 18.05
C ASP A 105 9.63 -4.90 18.06
N CYS A 106 9.24 -6.13 17.72
CA CYS A 106 7.85 -6.57 17.74
C CYS A 106 7.47 -7.22 19.07
N GLN A 107 6.27 -6.96 19.62
CA GLN A 107 5.75 -7.83 20.68
C GLN A 107 5.56 -9.26 20.16
N PRO A 108 5.96 -10.30 20.93
CA PRO A 108 6.49 -10.27 22.30
C PRO A 108 8.03 -10.23 22.39
N ALA A 109 8.76 -10.14 21.28
CA ALA A 109 10.22 -10.16 21.25
C ALA A 109 10.88 -9.02 22.06
N GLU A 110 10.20 -7.87 22.19
CA GLU A 110 10.64 -6.77 23.06
C GLU A 110 10.62 -7.11 24.56
N LYS A 111 9.95 -8.20 24.95
CA LYS A 111 9.88 -8.66 26.33
C LYS A 111 10.90 -9.78 26.55
N PRO A 112 11.63 -9.77 27.69
CA PRO A 112 12.49 -10.88 28.04
C PRO A 112 11.64 -12.14 28.14
N ALA A 113 12.01 -13.17 27.37
CA ALA A 113 11.34 -14.47 27.42
C ALA A 113 11.21 -14.96 28.87
N CYS A 114 10.04 -15.47 29.22
CA CYS A 114 9.81 -16.14 30.50
C CYS A 114 10.81 -17.29 30.66
N LYS A 115 11.35 -17.46 31.86
CA LYS A 115 12.29 -18.56 32.14
C LYS A 115 11.55 -19.91 32.09
N PRO A 116 12.23 -20.99 31.66
CA PRO A 116 13.61 -21.03 31.19
C PRO A 116 13.72 -20.59 29.73
N LYS A 117 14.76 -19.81 29.42
CA LYS A 117 15.11 -19.50 28.03
C LYS A 117 15.64 -20.78 27.36
N TYR A 118 15.15 -21.10 26.17
CA TYR A 118 15.66 -22.21 25.37
C TYR A 118 17.16 -22.01 25.10
N LYS A 119 17.94 -23.09 25.23
CA LYS A 119 19.40 -23.09 25.01
C LYS A 119 19.75 -23.03 23.53
#